data_AF-A0A0A9GDM8-F1
#
_entry.id   AF-A0A0A9GDM8-F1
#
_cell.length_a   1.000
_cell.length_b   1.000
_cell.length_c   1.000
_cell.angle_alpha   90.00
_cell.angle_beta   90.00
_cell.angle_gamma   90.00
#
_symmetry.space_group_name_H-M   'P 1'
#
loop_
_entity.id
_entity.type
_entity.pdbx_description
1 polymer ?
#
loop_
_entity_poly.entity_id
_entity_poly.type
_entity_poly.pdbx_seq_one_letter_code
_entity_poly.pdbx_strand_id
1 'polypeptide(L)'
;MKTGVHEWDEDLIKSTIYAYDVAEILGIELSNQVDDDYLAWHYEKSGLFTVRSAYKLALRDMMNNHSQGQGSNNADGSRELWKTIWSAEVPLKIKVFA
;
A
#
# COMPACT_ATOMS: atom_id res chain seq x y z
N MET A 1 -2.14 -24.42 17.28
CA MET A 1 -2.03 -23.91 15.90
C MET A 1 -1.02 -24.75 15.16
N LYS A 2 -1.49 -25.50 14.18
CA LYS A 2 -0.62 -26.21 13.24
C LYS A 2 0.04 -25.14 12.35
N THR A 3 1.36 -25.07 12.33
CA THR A 3 2.08 -24.10 11.49
C THR A 3 2.64 -24.83 10.28
N GLY A 4 2.36 -24.33 9.07
CA GLY A 4 2.86 -24.90 7.81
C GLY A 4 1.92 -25.89 7.12
N VAL A 5 0.67 -26.02 7.57
CA VAL A 5 -0.37 -26.79 6.87
C VAL A 5 -1.41 -25.81 6.36
N HIS A 6 -1.71 -25.90 5.06
CA HIS A 6 -2.67 -25.04 4.37
C HIS A 6 -4.10 -25.55 4.59
N GLU A 7 -4.53 -25.57 5.86
CA GLU A 7 -5.83 -26.08 6.28
C GLU A 7 -6.42 -25.24 7.43
N TRP A 8 -7.74 -25.27 7.57
CA TRP A 8 -8.40 -24.69 8.74
C TRP A 8 -8.12 -25.52 9.98
N ASP A 9 -7.83 -24.86 11.09
CA ASP A 9 -7.77 -25.51 12.40
C ASP A 9 -9.21 -25.67 12.92
N GLU A 10 -9.90 -26.73 12.48
CA GLU A 10 -11.34 -26.90 12.74
C GLU A 10 -11.68 -26.99 14.23
N ASP A 11 -10.87 -27.70 15.00
CA ASP A 11 -11.06 -27.85 16.45
C ASP A 11 -10.99 -26.47 17.12
N LEU A 12 -10.10 -25.61 16.63
CA LEU A 12 -9.97 -24.23 17.08
C LEU A 12 -11.18 -23.38 16.68
N ILE A 13 -11.64 -23.46 15.43
CA ILE A 13 -12.78 -22.67 14.97
C ILE A 13 -14.06 -23.07 15.71
N LYS A 14 -14.32 -24.37 15.85
CA LYS A 14 -15.48 -24.92 16.56
C LYS A 14 -15.51 -24.55 18.04
N SER A 15 -14.35 -24.44 18.68
CA SER A 15 -14.25 -24.04 20.09
C SER A 15 -14.30 -22.53 20.31
N THR A 16 -14.03 -21.72 19.28
CA THR A 16 -13.86 -20.25 19.42
C THR A 16 -15.01 -19.43 18.85
N ILE A 17 -15.64 -19.93 17.79
CA ILE A 17 -16.65 -19.21 17.02
C ILE A 17 -18.03 -19.75 17.36
N TYR A 18 -19.06 -18.89 17.30
CA TYR A 18 -20.42 -19.35 17.50
C TYR A 18 -20.77 -20.44 16.50
N ALA A 19 -21.48 -21.48 16.96
CA ALA A 19 -21.79 -22.65 16.14
C ALA A 19 -22.45 -22.31 14.79
N TYR A 20 -23.20 -21.19 14.71
CA TYR A 20 -23.81 -20.72 13.47
C TYR A 20 -22.80 -20.13 12.48
N ASP A 21 -21.72 -19.50 12.96
CA ASP A 21 -20.65 -18.92 12.15
C ASP A 21 -19.57 -19.96 11.79
N VAL A 22 -19.44 -21.04 12.56
CA VAL A 22 -18.43 -22.10 12.33
C VAL A 22 -18.58 -22.74 10.96
N ALA A 23 -19.82 -23.08 10.58
CA ALA A 23 -20.10 -23.68 9.29
C ALA A 23 -19.72 -22.73 8.14
N GLU A 24 -19.99 -21.43 8.33
CA GLU A 24 -19.67 -20.39 7.38
C GLU A 24 -18.14 -20.23 7.22
N ILE A 25 -17.40 -20.15 8.33
CA ILE A 25 -15.94 -19.99 8.29
C ILE A 25 -15.26 -21.21 7.69
N LEU A 26 -15.66 -22.42 8.06
CA LEU A 26 -15.09 -23.66 7.52
C LEU A 26 -15.43 -23.88 6.05
N GLY A 27 -16.51 -23.26 5.57
CA GLY A 27 -16.85 -23.24 4.15
C GLY A 27 -15.99 -22.30 3.30
N ILE A 28 -15.21 -21.39 3.90
CA ILE A 28 -14.31 -20.48 3.16
C ILE A 28 -13.13 -21.30 2.64
N GLU A 29 -12.96 -21.39 1.32
CA GLU A 29 -11.78 -22.07 0.76
C GLU A 29 -10.51 -21.27 1.04
N LEU A 30 -9.45 -21.96 1.44
CA LEU A 30 -8.14 -21.34 1.61
C LEU A 30 -7.45 -21.16 0.25
N SER A 31 -6.61 -20.14 0.11
CA SER A 31 -5.91 -19.82 -1.13
C SER A 31 -4.87 -20.88 -1.51
N ASN A 32 -5.06 -21.57 -2.63
CA ASN A 32 -4.07 -22.56 -3.12
C ASN A 32 -2.65 -22.01 -3.32
N GLN A 33 -2.51 -20.69 -3.46
CA GLN A 33 -1.22 -19.99 -3.49
C GLN A 33 -0.91 -19.46 -2.10
N VAL A 34 0.25 -19.86 -1.59
CA VAL A 34 0.88 -19.21 -0.45
C VAL A 34 1.65 -18.02 -1.03
N ASP A 35 0.93 -16.91 -1.19
CA ASP A 35 1.56 -15.64 -1.54
C ASP A 35 2.09 -14.97 -0.26
N ASP A 36 3.10 -14.13 -0.44
CA ASP A 36 3.60 -13.29 0.64
C ASP A 36 2.50 -12.32 1.09
N ASP A 37 2.39 -12.12 2.40
CA ASP A 37 1.46 -11.15 2.96
C ASP A 37 1.75 -9.74 2.41
N TYR A 38 0.68 -9.05 1.98
CA TYR A 38 0.76 -7.67 1.54
C TYR A 38 -0.03 -6.75 2.48
N LEU A 39 0.23 -5.44 2.37
CA LEU A 39 -0.39 -4.44 3.23
C LEU A 39 -1.91 -4.36 2.99
N ALA A 40 -2.65 -5.20 3.72
CA ALA A 40 -4.10 -5.26 3.70
C ALA A 40 -4.66 -4.43 4.86
N TRP A 41 -4.35 -3.14 4.88
CA TRP A 41 -4.90 -2.24 5.88
C TRP A 41 -5.15 -0.86 5.33
N HIS A 42 -5.71 -0.02 6.18
CA HIS A 42 -6.13 1.29 5.77
C HIS A 42 -6.25 2.31 6.93
N TYR A 43 -5.93 2.01 8.22
CA TYR A 43 -6.42 2.85 9.35
C TYR A 43 -5.53 3.84 10.09
N GLU A 44 -6.22 4.89 10.57
CA GLU A 44 -5.78 6.15 11.17
C GLU A 44 -5.73 6.12 12.70
N LYS A 45 -5.23 7.23 13.28
CA LYS A 45 -5.36 7.58 14.71
C LYS A 45 -6.79 7.52 15.28
N SER A 46 -7.82 7.56 14.43
CA SER A 46 -9.23 7.50 14.82
C SER A 46 -9.74 6.07 15.01
N GLY A 47 -8.96 5.03 14.64
CA GLY A 47 -9.35 3.63 14.73
C GLY A 47 -10.54 3.23 13.83
N LEU A 48 -11.07 4.19 13.07
CA LEU A 48 -12.23 4.04 12.22
C LEU A 48 -11.77 3.98 10.79
N PHE A 49 -12.18 2.91 10.11
CA PHE A 49 -12.83 2.84 8.77
C PHE A 49 -12.92 4.11 7.87
N THR A 50 -12.03 5.10 7.92
CA THR A 50 -12.05 6.35 7.16
C THR A 50 -11.22 6.34 5.87
N VAL A 51 -11.80 6.97 4.85
CA VAL A 51 -11.19 7.26 3.54
C VAL A 51 -9.91 8.09 3.66
N ARG A 52 -9.75 8.85 4.75
CA ARG A 52 -8.57 9.67 4.95
C ARG A 52 -7.34 8.84 5.30
N SER A 53 -7.51 7.81 6.12
CA SER A 53 -6.40 6.98 6.55
C SER A 53 -6.00 5.96 5.52
N ALA A 54 -7.01 5.51 4.80
CA ALA A 54 -6.94 4.76 3.58
C ALA A 54 -5.97 5.39 2.57
N TYR A 55 -6.27 6.66 2.25
CA TYR A 55 -5.49 7.47 1.32
C TYR A 55 -4.06 7.74 1.79
N LYS A 56 -3.88 8.00 3.09
CA LYS A 56 -2.54 8.16 3.67
C LYS A 56 -1.71 6.89 3.56
N LEU A 57 -2.33 5.74 3.80
CA LEU A 57 -1.63 4.46 3.75
C LEU A 57 -1.24 4.11 2.31
N ALA A 58 -2.13 4.34 1.35
CA ALA A 58 -1.85 4.14 -0.08
C ALA A 58 -0.75 5.07 -0.61
N LEU A 59 -0.77 6.36 -0.23
CA LEU A 59 0.29 7.29 -0.61
C LEU A 59 1.64 6.93 -0.01
N ARG A 60 1.65 6.43 1.22
CA ARG A 60 2.87 5.99 1.89
C ARG A 60 3.45 4.75 1.23
N ASP A 61 2.60 3.79 0.85
CA ASP A 61 3.01 2.59 0.12
C ASP A 61 3.58 2.97 -1.27
N MET A 62 2.90 3.87 -2.00
CA MET A 62 3.37 4.38 -3.29
C MET A 62 4.71 5.12 -3.18
N MET A 63 4.90 5.97 -2.17
CA MET A 63 6.18 6.65 -1.95
C MET A 63 7.28 5.71 -1.49
N ASN A 64 6.97 4.70 -0.68
CA ASN A 64 7.94 3.71 -0.23
C ASN A 64 8.39 2.79 -1.37
N ASN A 65 7.47 2.37 -2.24
CA ASN A 65 7.78 1.55 -3.41
C ASN A 65 8.50 2.35 -4.52
N HIS A 66 8.37 3.68 -4.52
CA HIS A 66 9.21 4.58 -5.33
C HIS A 66 10.51 5.03 -4.64
N SER A 67 10.69 4.72 -3.35
CA SER A 67 11.90 5.05 -2.58
C SER A 67 13.03 4.02 -2.71
N GLN A 68 13.07 3.33 -3.85
CA GLN A 68 14.35 3.16 -4.57
C GLN A 68 14.93 4.54 -5.02
N GLY A 69 14.22 5.65 -4.80
CA GLY A 69 14.78 7.00 -4.72
C GLY A 69 14.00 7.95 -3.78
N GLN A 70 14.61 8.26 -2.63
CA GLN A 70 14.52 9.54 -1.89
C GLN A 70 13.27 9.83 -1.05
N GLY A 71 13.48 9.94 0.27
CA GLY A 71 12.60 10.72 1.15
C GLY A 71 12.49 12.18 0.68
N SER A 72 11.27 12.73 0.73
CA SER A 72 10.89 14.14 0.52
C SER A 72 11.72 15.01 -0.45
N ASN A 73 12.28 14.46 -1.53
CA ASN A 73 13.10 15.23 -2.45
C ASN A 73 13.03 14.65 -3.85
N ASN A 74 11.87 14.85 -4.49
CA ASN A 74 11.62 14.86 -5.93
C ASN A 74 12.57 13.96 -6.75
N ALA A 75 12.16 12.71 -6.90
CA ALA A 75 12.87 11.64 -7.61
C ALA A 75 12.52 11.56 -9.10
N ASP A 76 11.90 12.59 -9.68
CA ASP A 76 11.66 12.65 -11.11
C ASP A 76 12.62 13.66 -11.73
N GLY A 77 13.33 13.25 -12.79
CA GLY A 77 14.46 13.96 -13.44
C GLY A 77 14.17 15.39 -13.93
N SER A 78 12.97 15.91 -13.66
CA SER A 78 12.54 17.30 -13.73
C SER A 78 13.59 18.33 -13.30
N ARG A 79 14.44 18.06 -12.30
CA ARG A 79 15.50 19.01 -11.90
C ARG A 79 16.55 19.24 -12.99
N GLU A 80 16.94 18.21 -13.74
CA GLU A 80 17.90 18.36 -14.83
C GLU A 80 17.27 19.12 -16.00
N LEU A 81 16.02 18.80 -16.32
CA LEU A 81 15.25 19.48 -17.37
C LEU A 81 15.03 20.96 -17.04
N TRP A 82 14.63 21.29 -15.82
CA TRP A 82 14.49 22.67 -15.37
C TRP A 82 15.84 23.39 -15.33
N LYS A 83 16.92 22.76 -14.88
CA LYS A 83 18.26 23.36 -14.93
C LYS A 83 18.65 23.75 -16.36
N THR A 84 18.42 22.88 -17.34
CA THR A 84 18.72 23.15 -18.76
C THR A 84 17.86 24.28 -19.33
N ILE A 85 16.57 24.33 -19.00
CA ILE A 85 15.66 25.41 -19.43
C ILE A 85 16.10 26.75 -18.83
N TRP A 86 16.42 26.77 -17.53
CA TRP A 86 16.85 27.98 -16.85
C TRP A 86 18.24 28.45 -17.29
N SER A 87 19.14 27.53 -17.69
CA SER A 87 20.48 27.86 -18.18
C SER A 87 20.56 28.25 -19.66
N ALA A 88 19.49 28.08 -20.44
CA ALA A 88 19.48 28.43 -21.86
C ALA A 88 19.65 29.96 -22.08
N GLU A 89 20.54 30.34 -22.99
CA GLU A 89 20.89 31.73 -23.27
C GLU A 89 19.91 32.37 -24.26
N VAL A 90 18.67 32.55 -23.81
CA VAL A 90 17.57 33.15 -24.57
C VAL A 90 17.01 34.36 -23.83
N PRO A 91 16.52 35.39 -24.56
CA PRO A 91 15.96 36.58 -23.94
C PRO A 91 14.86 36.24 -22.92
N LEU A 92 14.94 36.83 -21.72
CA LEU A 92 14.07 36.53 -20.57
C LEU A 92 12.57 36.53 -20.89
N LYS A 93 12.12 37.37 -21.83
CA LYS A 93 10.71 37.42 -22.26
C LYS A 93 10.20 36.09 -22.80
N ILE A 94 11.07 35.24 -23.35
CA ILE A 94 10.70 33.93 -23.88
C ILE A 94 10.65 32.87 -22.77
N LYS A 95 11.46 33.02 -21.69
CA LYS A 95 11.48 32.07 -20.56
C LYS A 95 10.20 32.08 -19.70
N VAL A 96 9.40 33.13 -19.77
CA VAL A 96 8.17 33.29 -18.96
C VAL A 96 6.96 32.57 -19.59
N PHE A 97 7.02 32.24 -20.88
CA PHE A 97 5.92 31.56 -21.60
C PHE A 97 6.08 30.03 -21.70
N ALA A 98 7.15 29.48 -21.14
CA ALA A 98 7.45 28.04 -21.16
C ALA A 98 7.02 27.36 -19.86
#